data_AF-A0AAE3ZXN2-F1
#
_entry.id   AF-A0AAE3ZXN2-F1
#
_cell.length_a   1.000
_cell.length_b   1.000
_cell.length_c   1.000
_cell.angle_alpha   90.00
_cell.angle_beta   90.00
_cell.angle_gamma   90.00
#
_symmetry.space_group_name_H-M   'P 1'
#
loop_
_entity.id
_entity.type
_entity.pdbx_description
1 polymer ?
#
loop_
_entity_poly.entity_id
_entity_poly.type
_entity_poly.pdbx_seq_one_letter_code
_entity_poly.pdbx_strand_id
1 'polypeptide(L)'
;MSHSLLTGCLVTVCRDCCCGSARKHPRTDHDRQLTRLRTELGAAGHRVRTSLCLDLCDQSNVMVVHPAPAARRKGARPVWFGLVLDDTVADDIADWVRAGGPGVAELPATLELSVVDPPGRD
;
A
#
# COMPACT_ATOMS: atom_id res chain seq x y z
N MET A 1 -4.90 11.13 -26.19
CA MET A 1 -4.28 10.45 -25.04
C MET A 1 -5.40 9.98 -24.13
N SER A 2 -5.72 8.68 -24.17
CA SER A 2 -6.83 8.13 -23.40
C SER A 2 -6.46 8.19 -21.91
N HIS A 3 -7.09 9.10 -21.16
CA HIS A 3 -7.06 9.02 -19.70
C HIS A 3 -7.86 7.77 -19.33
N SER A 4 -7.14 6.67 -19.14
CA SER A 4 -7.72 5.45 -18.57
C SER A 4 -8.33 5.83 -17.22
N LEU A 5 -9.67 5.81 -17.15
CA LEU A 5 -10.38 6.05 -15.90
C LEU A 5 -9.95 4.94 -14.96
N LEU A 6 -9.21 5.31 -13.92
CA LEU A 6 -8.65 4.36 -12.97
C LEU A 6 -9.80 3.69 -12.24
N THR A 7 -10.05 2.43 -12.56
CA THR A 7 -11.12 1.65 -11.97
C THR A 7 -10.66 0.94 -10.69
N GLY A 8 -9.37 0.67 -10.55
CA GLY A 8 -8.79 -0.03 -9.40
C GLY A 8 -8.37 0.85 -8.23
N CYS A 9 -7.96 0.20 -7.15
CA CYS A 9 -7.28 0.79 -6.00
C CYS A 9 -6.00 1.55 -6.38
N LEU A 10 -5.60 2.47 -5.49
CA LEU A 10 -4.31 3.14 -5.54
C LEU A 10 -3.51 2.77 -4.29
N VAL A 11 -2.30 2.26 -4.48
CA VAL A 11 -1.34 2.01 -3.40
C VAL A 11 -0.32 3.16 -3.39
N THR A 12 -0.23 3.86 -2.27
CA THR A 12 0.82 4.86 -2.02
C THR A 12 1.88 4.24 -1.12
N VAL A 13 3.14 4.23 -1.57
CA VAL A 13 4.27 3.65 -0.83
C VAL A 13 5.21 4.77 -0.39
N CYS A 14 5.55 4.82 0.89
CA CYS A 14 6.51 5.80 1.41
C CYS A 14 7.94 5.43 0.98
N ARG A 15 8.66 6.35 0.34
CA ARG A 15 10.00 6.15 -0.23
C ARG A 15 10.84 7.43 -0.10
N ASP A 16 11.35 7.71 1.10
CA ASP A 16 12.34 8.77 1.34
C ASP A 16 13.08 8.57 2.69
N CYS A 17 13.81 9.60 3.14
CA CYS A 17 14.90 9.60 4.10
C CYS A 17 14.74 8.72 5.35
N CYS A 18 13.54 8.59 5.91
CA CYS A 18 13.29 7.82 7.13
C CYS A 18 12.57 6.49 6.90
N CYS A 19 11.95 6.29 5.73
CA CYS A 19 10.99 5.21 5.51
C CYS A 19 11.22 4.55 4.16
N GLY A 20 11.35 3.22 4.18
CA GLY A 20 11.54 2.44 2.96
C GLY A 20 12.94 2.56 2.37
N SER A 21 13.98 2.68 3.21
CA SER A 21 15.37 2.87 2.79
C SER A 21 16.29 1.78 3.36
N ALA A 22 17.32 1.41 2.59
CA ALA A 22 18.34 0.45 3.02
C ALA A 22 19.14 0.94 4.23
N ARG A 23 19.19 2.26 4.48
CA ARG A 23 19.82 2.84 5.67
C ARG A 23 19.10 2.41 6.96
N LYS A 24 17.76 2.44 6.97
CA LYS A 24 16.97 2.04 8.14
C LYS A 24 16.84 0.52 8.22
N HIS A 25 16.64 -0.13 7.08
CA HIS A 25 16.39 -1.57 6.98
C HIS A 25 17.28 -2.20 5.90
N PRO A 26 18.56 -2.52 6.22
CA PRO A 26 19.53 -3.00 5.22
C PRO A 26 19.25 -4.41 4.70
N ARG A 27 18.37 -5.16 5.37
CA ARG A 27 17.97 -6.52 4.97
C ARG A 27 16.75 -6.55 4.05
N THR A 28 16.10 -5.40 3.83
CA THR A 28 14.91 -5.29 2.99
C THR A 28 15.26 -4.61 1.67
N ASP A 29 14.99 -5.28 0.56
CA ASP A 29 15.13 -4.72 -0.79
C ASP A 29 13.85 -3.96 -1.19
N HIS A 30 13.79 -2.70 -0.79
CA HIS A 30 12.63 -1.83 -0.98
C HIS A 30 12.34 -1.51 -2.45
N ASP A 31 13.38 -1.49 -3.29
CA ASP A 31 13.28 -1.15 -4.71
C ASP A 31 12.75 -2.34 -5.50
N ARG A 32 13.22 -3.55 -5.19
CA ARG A 32 12.65 -4.78 -5.74
C ARG A 32 11.18 -4.94 -5.34
N GLN A 33 10.86 -4.74 -4.06
CA GLN A 33 9.48 -4.81 -3.57
C GLN A 33 8.57 -3.80 -4.30
N LEU A 34 9.01 -2.54 -4.46
CA LEU A 34 8.25 -1.51 -5.16
C LEU A 34 8.07 -1.83 -6.65
N THR A 35 9.12 -2.33 -7.31
CA THR A 35 9.06 -2.73 -8.72
C THR A 35 8.08 -3.87 -8.93
N ARG A 36 8.12 -4.87 -8.04
CA ARG A 36 7.19 -6.00 -8.06
C ARG A 36 5.74 -5.54 -7.88
N LEU A 37 5.46 -4.72 -6.86
CA LEU A 37 4.13 -4.15 -6.63
C LEU A 37 3.62 -3.39 -7.86
N ARG A 38 4.45 -2.56 -8.50
CA ARG A 38 4.08 -1.81 -9.71
C ARG A 38 3.70 -2.73 -10.86
N THR A 39 4.51 -3.76 -11.12
CA THR A 39 4.29 -4.73 -12.21
C THR A 39 2.99 -5.49 -11.98
N GLU A 40 2.86 -6.08 -10.81
CA GLU A 40 1.78 -6.97 -10.44
C GLU A 40 0.42 -6.27 -10.36
N LEU A 41 0.37 -5.14 -9.65
CA LEU A 41 -0.87 -4.37 -9.49
C LEU A 41 -1.23 -3.61 -10.77
N GLY A 42 -0.23 -3.15 -11.53
CA GLY A 42 -0.44 -2.53 -12.83
C GLY A 42 -1.10 -3.47 -13.83
N ALA A 43 -0.64 -4.73 -13.90
CA ALA A 43 -1.25 -5.76 -14.75
C ALA A 43 -2.72 -6.06 -14.39
N ALA A 44 -3.09 -5.86 -13.12
CA ALA A 44 -4.45 -6.03 -12.62
C ALA A 44 -5.31 -4.75 -12.66
N GLY A 45 -4.83 -3.66 -13.28
CA GLY A 45 -5.59 -2.41 -13.42
C GLY A 45 -5.61 -1.51 -12.17
N HIS A 46 -4.75 -1.79 -11.20
CA HIS A 46 -4.50 -0.95 -10.03
C HIS A 46 -3.29 -0.04 -10.27
N ARG A 47 -3.08 0.94 -9.38
CA ARG A 47 -1.92 1.84 -9.46
C ARG A 47 -1.07 1.78 -8.21
N VAL A 48 0.23 1.94 -8.41
CA VAL A 48 1.19 2.17 -7.34
C VAL A 48 1.90 3.49 -7.57
N ARG A 49 1.92 4.35 -6.56
CA ARG A 49 2.71 5.60 -6.56
C ARG A 49 3.59 5.65 -5.33
N THR A 50 4.59 6.52 -5.36
CA THR A 50 5.41 6.82 -4.20
C THR A 50 5.01 8.15 -3.57
N SER A 51 5.13 8.24 -2.26
CA SER A 51 5.20 9.50 -1.52
C SER A 51 6.59 9.62 -0.91
N LEU A 52 7.07 10.86 -0.73
CA LEU A 52 8.31 11.09 -0.01
C LEU A 52 8.13 10.74 1.48
N CYS A 53 7.13 11.34 2.12
CA CYS A 53 6.77 11.07 3.51
C CYS A 53 5.28 10.73 3.64
N LEU A 54 4.93 9.96 4.68
CA LEU A 54 3.57 9.67 5.12
C LEU A 54 3.39 9.92 6.64
N ASP A 55 4.35 10.62 7.25
CA ASP A 55 4.38 11.07 8.65
C ASP A 55 4.29 9.96 9.71
N LEU A 56 4.53 8.71 9.30
CA LEU A 56 4.57 7.53 10.17
C LEU A 56 5.93 6.83 10.08
N CYS A 57 7.00 7.61 10.23
CA CYS A 57 8.37 7.11 10.06
C CYS A 57 8.70 5.91 10.95
N ASP A 58 8.22 5.89 12.19
CA ASP A 58 8.46 4.79 13.14
C ASP A 58 7.83 3.48 12.69
N GLN A 59 6.69 3.56 11.99
CA GLN A 59 6.03 2.39 11.44
C GLN A 59 6.80 1.76 10.29
N SER A 60 7.71 2.46 9.61
CA SER A 60 8.59 1.92 8.56
C SER A 60 7.90 1.29 7.34
N ASN A 61 8.47 1.51 6.16
CA ASN A 61 7.96 1.02 4.87
C ASN A 61 6.43 1.16 4.70
N VAL A 62 5.89 2.31 5.09
CA VAL A 62 4.44 2.52 5.16
C VAL A 62 3.80 2.42 3.78
N MET A 63 2.70 1.68 3.70
CA MET A 63 1.88 1.55 2.49
C MET A 63 0.44 1.94 2.80
N VAL A 64 -0.19 2.67 1.88
CA VAL A 64 -1.60 3.09 2.00
C VAL A 64 -2.37 2.56 0.81
N VAL A 65 -3.36 1.72 1.07
CA VAL A 65 -4.28 1.24 0.04
C VAL A 65 -5.51 2.13 0.04
N HIS A 66 -5.62 2.99 -0.98
CA HIS A 66 -6.82 3.78 -1.23
C HIS A 66 -7.85 2.92 -1.99
N PRO A 67 -9.13 2.94 -1.58
CA PRO A 67 -10.17 2.17 -2.24
C PRO A 67 -10.34 2.58 -3.71
N ALA A 68 -10.73 1.62 -4.53
CA ALA A 68 -11.24 1.86 -5.88
C ALA A 68 -12.37 2.93 -5.87
N PRO A 69 -12.56 3.74 -6.93
CA PRO A 69 -13.53 4.83 -6.91
C PRO A 69 -14.96 4.41 -6.57
N ALA A 70 -15.39 3.21 -7.01
CA ALA A 70 -16.71 2.69 -6.70
C ALA A 70 -16.89 2.39 -5.20
N ALA A 71 -15.91 1.75 -4.57
CA ALA A 71 -15.91 1.48 -3.13
C ALA A 71 -15.83 2.78 -2.31
N ARG A 72 -14.98 3.73 -2.75
CA ARG A 72 -14.87 5.05 -2.11
C ARG A 72 -16.19 5.82 -2.11
N ARG A 73 -16.94 5.78 -3.21
CA ARG A 73 -18.29 6.39 -3.30
C ARG A 73 -19.30 5.75 -2.35
N LYS A 74 -19.12 4.47 -1.99
CA LYS A 74 -19.92 3.75 -0.99
C LYS A 74 -19.43 3.96 0.45
N GLY A 75 -18.42 4.81 0.66
CA GLY A 75 -17.92 5.15 1.99
C GLY A 75 -16.66 4.40 2.42
N ALA A 76 -16.11 3.51 1.60
CA ALA A 76 -14.84 2.84 1.93
C ALA A 76 -13.72 3.87 2.19
N ARG A 77 -12.81 3.52 3.11
CA ARG A 77 -11.71 4.38 3.56
C ARG A 77 -10.36 3.72 3.28
N PRO A 78 -9.29 4.51 3.14
CA PRO A 78 -7.94 3.95 3.02
C PRO A 78 -7.57 3.11 4.24
N VAL A 79 -6.81 2.04 3.99
CA VAL A 79 -6.16 1.24 5.04
C VAL A 79 -4.67 1.51 4.98
N TRP A 80 -4.07 1.68 6.15
CA TRP A 80 -2.66 2.03 6.33
C TRP A 80 -1.94 0.84 6.92
N PHE A 81 -0.78 0.51 6.34
CA PHE A 81 0.06 -0.60 6.75
C PHE A 81 1.43 -0.09 7.15
N GLY A 82 1.88 -0.48 8.34
CA GLY A 82 3.23 -0.31 8.85
C GLY A 82 4.02 -1.61 8.77
N LEU A 83 5.33 -1.51 8.96
CA LEU A 83 6.29 -2.60 9.12
C LEU A 83 6.25 -3.63 7.98
N VAL A 84 5.97 -3.16 6.76
CA VAL A 84 5.89 -4.01 5.54
C VAL A 84 7.30 -4.40 5.05
N LEU A 85 8.13 -4.96 5.92
CA LEU A 85 9.55 -5.22 5.68
C LEU A 85 9.83 -6.58 5.05
N ASP A 86 8.85 -7.47 5.13
CA ASP A 86 8.86 -8.81 4.54
C ASP A 86 8.07 -8.81 3.22
N ASP A 87 8.58 -9.53 2.22
CA ASP A 87 7.91 -9.67 0.92
C ASP A 87 6.55 -10.37 1.06
N THR A 88 6.37 -11.28 2.01
CA THR A 88 5.09 -11.94 2.27
C THR A 88 3.99 -10.94 2.65
N VAL A 89 4.30 -9.93 3.47
CA VAL A 89 3.30 -8.90 3.82
C VAL A 89 2.95 -8.04 2.59
N ALA A 90 3.94 -7.69 1.77
CA ALA A 90 3.69 -6.96 0.53
C ALA A 90 2.85 -7.76 -0.47
N ASP A 91 3.06 -9.08 -0.52
CA ASP A 91 2.32 -10.01 -1.37
C ASP A 91 0.87 -10.17 -0.92
N ASP A 92 0.66 -10.36 0.39
CA ASP A 92 -0.67 -10.41 0.99
C ASP A 92 -1.45 -9.11 0.71
N ILE A 93 -0.78 -7.94 0.81
CA ILE A 93 -1.38 -6.64 0.44
C ILE A 93 -1.74 -6.64 -1.05
N ALA A 94 -0.85 -7.12 -1.93
CA ALA A 94 -1.11 -7.15 -3.36
C ALA A 94 -2.28 -8.06 -3.71
N ASP A 95 -2.36 -9.25 -3.11
CA ASP A 95 -3.46 -10.20 -3.28
C ASP A 95 -4.78 -9.63 -2.78
N TRP A 96 -4.78 -9.00 -1.62
CA TRP A 96 -5.96 -8.30 -1.12
C TRP A 96 -6.41 -7.15 -2.03
N VAL A 97 -5.48 -6.39 -2.59
CA VAL A 97 -5.78 -5.34 -3.58
C VAL A 97 -6.40 -5.93 -4.84
N ARG A 98 -5.86 -7.04 -5.37
CA ARG A 98 -6.41 -7.76 -6.54
C ARG A 98 -7.81 -8.29 -6.28
N ALA A 99 -8.10 -8.73 -5.05
CA ALA A 99 -9.43 -9.14 -4.62
C ALA A 99 -10.44 -7.98 -4.51
N GLY A 100 -9.98 -6.73 -4.63
CA GLY A 100 -10.80 -5.52 -4.63
C GLY A 100 -10.46 -4.52 -3.53
N GLY A 101 -9.65 -4.93 -2.55
CA GLY A 101 -9.14 -4.07 -1.49
C GLY A 101 -10.23 -3.47 -0.57
N PRO A 102 -9.98 -2.28 0.01
CA PRO A 102 -10.81 -1.72 1.08
C PRO A 102 -12.29 -1.56 0.68
N GLY A 103 -13.18 -2.10 1.52
CA GLY A 103 -14.63 -2.03 1.33
C GLY A 103 -15.18 -2.91 0.21
N VAL A 104 -14.36 -3.83 -0.33
CA VAL A 104 -14.77 -4.84 -1.31
C VAL A 104 -14.34 -6.23 -0.85
N ALA A 105 -13.04 -6.41 -0.57
CA ALA A 105 -12.50 -7.65 -0.02
C ALA A 105 -12.32 -7.50 1.50
N GLU A 106 -12.67 -8.55 2.25
CA GLU A 106 -12.37 -8.65 3.67
C GLU A 106 -10.84 -8.57 3.88
N LEU A 107 -10.42 -7.86 4.92
CA LEU A 107 -9.00 -7.75 5.24
C LEU A 107 -8.56 -9.09 5.87
N PRO A 108 -7.52 -9.76 5.32
CA PRO A 108 -6.97 -10.96 5.93
C PRO A 108 -6.49 -10.70 7.36
N ALA A 109 -6.78 -11.62 8.28
CA ALA A 109 -6.35 -11.53 9.68
C ALA A 109 -4.82 -11.40 9.83
N THR A 110 -4.04 -11.94 8.88
CA THR A 110 -2.58 -11.77 8.84
C THR A 110 -2.17 -10.33 8.62
N LEU A 111 -2.91 -9.58 7.79
CA LEU A 111 -2.65 -8.17 7.51
C LEU A 111 -3.12 -7.23 8.63
N GLU A 112 -4.06 -7.66 9.49
CA GLU A 112 -4.50 -6.86 10.64
C GLU A 112 -3.32 -6.49 11.56
N LEU A 113 -2.33 -7.38 11.70
CA LEU A 113 -1.12 -7.15 12.48
C LEU A 113 -0.23 -6.00 11.95
N SER A 114 -0.40 -5.66 10.68
CA SER A 114 0.32 -4.57 10.03
C SER A 114 -0.52 -3.29 9.93
N VAL A 115 -1.80 -3.31 10.33
CA VAL A 115 -2.66 -2.11 10.27
C VAL A 115 -2.21 -1.09 11.31
N VAL A 116 -2.08 0.15 10.85
CA VAL A 116 -1.74 1.30 11.70
C VAL A 116 -2.75 2.41 11.50
N ASP A 117 -2.90 3.28 12.49
CA ASP A 117 -3.72 4.48 12.32
C ASP A 117 -3.02 5.51 11.42
N PRO A 118 -3.77 6.27 10.60
CA PRO A 118 -3.21 7.39 9.89
C PRO A 118 -2.71 8.46 10.86
N PRO A 119 -1.77 9.32 10.45
CA PRO A 119 -1.25 10.37 11.31
C PRO A 119 -2.35 11.31 11.82
N GLY A 120 -2.27 11.71 13.10
CA GLY A 120 -3.20 12.63 13.74
C GLY A 120 -4.57 12.05 14.12
N ARG A 121 -4.67 10.72 14.19
CA ARG A 121 -5.81 10.01 14.80
C ARG A 121 -5.30 9.31 16.05
N ASP A 122 -5.25 10.08 17.13
CA ASP A 122 -4.91 9.62 18.47
C ASP A 122 -6.16 9.03 19.15
#